data_AF-A0A2A5NQ97-F1
#
_entry.id   AF-A0A2A5NQ97-F1
#
_cell.length_a   1.000
_cell.length_b   1.000
_cell.length_c   1.000
_cell.angle_alpha   90.00
_cell.angle_beta   90.00
_cell.angle_gamma   90.00
#
_symmetry.space_group_name_H-M   'P 1'
#
loop_
_entity.id
_entity.type
_entity.pdbx_description
1 polymer ?
#
loop_
_entity_poly.entity_id
_entity_poly.type
_entity_poly.pdbx_seq_one_letter_code
_entity_poly.pdbx_strand_id
1 'polypeptide(L)'
;MSQDDFDDAVGAHFDAGCDECVSSRDAYFHELEWRAEGHVALLEQNVKDLRAAVDTHRSALQRLTNPVAIANCAQLLSDTRTQLAIAEVELARFK
;
A
#
# COMPACT_ATOMS: atom_id res chain seq x y z
N MET A 1 0.11 4.60 25.13
CA MET A 1 -1.29 5.00 24.94
C MET A 1 -1.81 4.14 23.81
N SER A 2 -2.91 3.42 24.04
CA SER A 2 -3.55 2.62 22.99
C SER A 2 -4.37 3.52 22.06
N GLN A 3 -4.71 3.03 20.87
CA GLN A 3 -5.57 3.74 19.91
C GLN A 3 -6.93 4.07 20.56
N ASP A 4 -7.45 3.12 21.34
CA ASP A 4 -8.73 3.25 22.05
C ASP A 4 -8.69 4.36 23.11
N ASP A 5 -7.58 4.51 23.84
CA ASP A 5 -7.42 5.61 24.83
C ASP A 5 -7.39 7.00 24.16
N PHE A 6 -6.91 7.08 22.92
CA PHE A 6 -6.86 8.32 22.15
C PHE A 6 -8.24 8.67 21.59
N ASP A 7 -8.95 7.69 21.03
CA ASP A 7 -10.29 7.86 20.49
C ASP A 7 -11.32 8.20 21.58
N ASP A 8 -11.15 7.67 22.81
CA ASP A 8 -11.97 8.06 23.97
C ASP A 8 -11.68 9.49 24.46
N ALA A 9 -10.41 9.92 24.46
CA ALA A 9 -10.04 11.28 24.83
C ALA A 9 -10.52 12.32 23.81
N VAL A 10 -10.46 11.98 22.52
CA VAL A 10 -11.03 12.78 21.44
C VAL A 10 -12.57 12.70 21.45
N GLY A 11 -13.19 11.58 21.76
CA GLY A 11 -14.65 11.49 21.92
C GLY A 11 -15.16 12.43 23.02
N ALA A 12 -14.57 12.35 24.21
CA ALA A 12 -14.97 13.13 25.37
C ALA A 12 -14.77 14.64 25.22
N HIS A 13 -13.74 15.07 24.48
CA HIS A 13 -13.46 16.50 24.27
C HIS A 13 -14.44 17.15 23.28
N PHE A 14 -15.03 16.36 22.37
CA PHE A 14 -15.88 16.84 21.28
C PHE A 14 -17.38 16.67 21.58
N ASP A 15 -17.76 15.66 22.37
CA ASP A 15 -19.15 15.47 22.86
C ASP A 15 -19.61 16.57 23.85
N ALA A 16 -18.68 17.42 24.32
CA ALA A 16 -18.95 18.56 25.21
C ALA A 16 -19.56 19.80 24.49
N GLY A 17 -19.91 19.71 23.21
CA GLY A 17 -20.71 20.73 22.52
C GLY A 17 -19.93 21.97 22.04
N CYS A 18 -18.68 21.78 21.61
CA CYS A 18 -17.91 22.82 20.92
C CYS A 18 -18.16 22.71 19.39
N ASP A 19 -18.97 23.61 18.83
CA ASP A 19 -19.28 23.65 17.38
C ASP A 19 -18.03 23.79 16.49
N GLU A 20 -16.98 24.46 16.99
CA GLU A 20 -15.69 24.62 16.32
C GLU A 20 -14.85 23.34 16.33
N CYS A 21 -15.17 22.41 17.23
CA CYS A 21 -14.50 21.13 17.38
C CYS A 21 -15.13 20.09 16.44
N VAL A 22 -16.43 20.12 16.16
CA VAL A 22 -17.07 19.21 15.19
C VAL A 22 -16.47 19.38 13.78
N SER A 23 -16.20 20.63 13.36
CA SER A 23 -15.56 20.90 12.06
C SER A 23 -14.09 20.46 12.02
N SER A 24 -13.36 20.49 13.14
CA SER A 24 -11.97 20.01 13.21
C SER A 24 -11.90 18.47 13.27
N ARG A 25 -12.89 17.82 13.87
CA ARG A 25 -13.06 16.35 13.87
C ARG A 25 -13.37 15.84 12.46
N ASP A 26 -14.35 16.42 11.78
CA ASP A 26 -14.70 16.04 10.42
C ASP A 26 -13.53 16.30 9.46
N ALA A 27 -12.83 17.45 9.61
CA ALA A 27 -11.63 17.73 8.83
C ALA A 27 -10.50 16.71 9.11
N TYR A 28 -10.31 16.30 10.37
CA TYR A 28 -9.31 15.30 10.75
C TYR A 28 -9.61 13.91 10.17
N PHE A 29 -10.85 13.43 10.30
CA PHE A 29 -11.25 12.16 9.70
C PHE A 29 -11.17 12.20 8.18
N HIS A 30 -11.57 13.31 7.57
CA HIS A 30 -11.47 13.48 6.13
C HIS A 30 -10.01 13.50 5.64
N GLU A 31 -9.09 14.12 6.39
CA GLU A 31 -7.65 14.03 6.09
C GLU A 31 -7.11 12.60 6.21
N LEU A 32 -7.56 11.82 7.20
CA LEU A 32 -7.18 10.42 7.33
C LEU A 32 -7.71 9.58 6.16
N GLU A 33 -8.96 9.79 5.75
CA GLU A 33 -9.56 9.15 4.58
C GLU A 33 -8.77 9.48 3.32
N TRP A 34 -8.48 10.77 3.06
CA TRP A 34 -7.70 11.19 1.88
C TRP A 34 -6.29 10.58 1.86
N ARG A 35 -5.64 10.49 3.03
CA ARG A 35 -4.32 9.85 3.14
C ARG A 35 -4.41 8.35 2.91
N ALA A 36 -5.46 7.69 3.41
CA ALA A 36 -5.70 6.28 3.16
C ALA A 36 -5.99 6.01 1.67
N GLU A 37 -6.85 6.81 1.04
CA GLU A 37 -7.16 6.73 -0.40
C GLU A 37 -5.91 6.96 -1.27
N GLY A 38 -5.10 7.96 -0.92
CA GLY A 38 -3.83 8.22 -1.60
C GLY A 38 -2.83 7.07 -1.44
N HIS A 39 -2.77 6.45 -0.27
CA HIS A 39 -1.93 5.28 -0.03
C HIS A 39 -2.40 4.06 -0.84
N VAL A 40 -3.71 3.82 -0.91
CA VAL A 40 -4.29 2.76 -1.73
C VAL A 40 -3.95 2.96 -3.20
N ALA A 41 -4.12 4.18 -3.74
CA ALA A 41 -3.79 4.48 -5.13
C ALA A 41 -2.30 4.23 -5.46
N LEU A 42 -1.40 4.59 -4.53
CA LEU A 42 0.03 4.30 -4.67
C LEU A 42 0.32 2.80 -4.64
N LEU A 43 -0.32 2.04 -3.74
CA LEU A 43 -0.19 0.59 -3.67
C LEU A 43 -0.72 -0.09 -4.95
N GLU A 44 -1.86 0.35 -5.49
CA GLU A 44 -2.41 -0.16 -6.74
C GLU A 44 -1.47 0.07 -7.92
N GLN A 45 -0.87 1.26 -8.01
CA GLN A 45 0.12 1.59 -9.03
C GLN A 45 1.38 0.73 -8.87
N ASN A 46 1.86 0.53 -7.64
CA ASN A 46 3.01 -0.33 -7.36
C ASN A 46 2.75 -1.80 -7.77
N VAL A 47 1.57 -2.35 -7.46
CA VAL A 47 1.17 -3.70 -7.90
C VAL A 47 1.17 -3.80 -9.42
N LYS A 48 0.65 -2.79 -10.11
CA LYS A 48 0.63 -2.74 -11.58
C LYS A 48 2.05 -2.74 -12.17
N ASP A 49 2.94 -1.94 -11.62
CA ASP A 49 4.33 -1.84 -12.08
C ASP A 49 5.11 -3.14 -11.83
N LEU A 50 4.91 -3.77 -10.67
CA LEU A 50 5.51 -5.08 -10.35
C LEU A 50 5.00 -6.19 -11.28
N ARG A 51 3.71 -6.20 -11.66
CA ARG A 51 3.18 -7.14 -12.66
C ARG A 51 3.84 -6.95 -14.03
N ALA A 52 4.01 -5.71 -14.48
CA ALA A 52 4.70 -5.42 -15.73
C ALA A 52 6.19 -5.83 -15.69
N ALA A 53 6.84 -5.67 -14.54
CA ALA A 53 8.21 -6.13 -14.33
C ALA A 53 8.33 -7.66 -14.38
N VAL A 54 7.39 -8.40 -13.76
CA VAL A 54 7.30 -9.87 -13.84
C VAL A 54 7.19 -10.34 -15.29
N ASP A 55 6.30 -9.72 -16.07
CA ASP A 55 6.13 -10.08 -17.48
C ASP A 55 7.37 -9.77 -18.33
N THR A 56 8.05 -8.66 -18.01
CA THR A 56 9.31 -8.27 -18.66
C THR A 56 10.41 -9.28 -18.38
N HIS A 57 10.61 -9.68 -17.12
CA HIS A 57 11.61 -10.67 -16.74
C HIS A 57 11.29 -12.05 -17.32
N ARG A 58 10.02 -12.45 -17.34
CA ARG A 58 9.57 -13.69 -18.00
C ARG A 58 9.89 -13.68 -19.50
N SER A 59 9.62 -12.56 -20.17
CA SER A 59 9.93 -12.38 -21.59
C SER A 59 11.43 -12.32 -21.88
N ALA A 60 12.22 -11.79 -20.95
CA ALA A 60 13.69 -11.81 -21.04
C ALA A 60 14.22 -13.24 -20.93
N LEU A 61 13.77 -14.02 -19.94
CA LEU A 61 14.17 -15.42 -19.74
C LEU A 61 13.96 -16.30 -20.98
N GLN A 62 12.87 -16.08 -21.73
CA GLN A 62 12.60 -16.84 -22.95
C GLN A 62 13.60 -16.56 -24.09
N ARG A 63 14.30 -15.42 -24.05
CA ARG A 63 15.21 -14.95 -25.10
C ARG A 63 16.68 -15.12 -24.73
N LEU A 64 16.99 -15.25 -23.44
CA LEU A 64 18.35 -15.44 -22.96
C LEU A 64 18.84 -16.86 -23.26
N THR A 65 20.06 -16.96 -23.77
CA THR A 65 20.74 -18.24 -24.06
C THR A 65 21.97 -18.44 -23.17
N ASN A 66 22.48 -17.36 -22.56
CA ASN A 66 23.62 -17.42 -21.66
C ASN A 66 23.18 -17.97 -20.28
N PRO A 67 23.75 -19.08 -19.78
CA PRO A 67 23.34 -19.69 -18.51
C PRO A 67 23.43 -18.78 -17.29
N VAL A 68 24.46 -17.92 -17.22
CA VAL A 68 24.63 -16.96 -16.12
C VAL A 68 23.57 -15.87 -16.18
N ALA A 69 23.28 -15.36 -17.38
CA ALA A 69 22.20 -14.38 -17.57
C ALA A 69 20.83 -14.97 -17.25
N ILE A 70 20.59 -16.24 -17.60
CA ILE A 70 19.37 -16.97 -17.24
C ILE A 70 19.23 -17.07 -15.72
N ALA A 71 20.29 -17.51 -15.02
CA ALA A 71 20.26 -17.62 -13.56
C ALA A 71 19.98 -16.27 -12.89
N ASN A 72 20.66 -15.20 -13.32
CA ASN A 72 20.44 -13.85 -12.80
C ASN A 72 19.00 -13.36 -13.07
N CYS A 73 18.48 -13.57 -14.29
CA CYS A 73 17.13 -13.15 -14.64
C CYS A 73 16.06 -13.97 -13.92
N ALA A 74 16.31 -15.26 -13.66
CA ALA A 74 15.43 -16.12 -12.86
C ALA A 74 15.39 -15.67 -11.40
N GLN A 75 16.54 -15.28 -10.83
CA GLN A 75 16.59 -14.71 -9.48
C GLN A 75 15.80 -13.41 -9.40
N LEU A 76 16.03 -12.48 -10.32
CA LEU A 76 15.26 -11.23 -10.38
C LEU A 76 13.76 -11.48 -10.49
N LEU A 77 13.35 -12.40 -11.36
CA LEU A 77 11.93 -12.77 -11.47
C LEU A 77 11.37 -13.33 -10.15
N SER A 78 12.13 -14.15 -9.44
CA SER A 78 11.71 -14.69 -8.14
C SER A 78 11.53 -13.57 -7.10
N ASP A 79 12.47 -12.64 -7.04
CA ASP A 79 12.45 -11.51 -6.11
C ASP A 79 11.27 -10.57 -6.42
N THR A 80 11.07 -10.22 -7.69
CA THR A 80 9.94 -9.38 -8.12
C THR A 80 8.60 -10.05 -7.84
N ARG A 81 8.47 -11.37 -8.03
CA ARG A 81 7.24 -12.11 -7.69
C ARG A 81 6.96 -12.10 -6.18
N THR A 82 8.00 -12.14 -5.36
CA THR A 82 7.87 -12.03 -3.90
C THR A 82 7.39 -10.64 -3.51
N GLN A 83 7.98 -9.60 -4.09
CA GLN A 83 7.56 -8.21 -3.87
C GLN A 83 6.11 -7.99 -4.33
N LEU A 84 5.72 -8.54 -5.49
CA LEU A 84 4.35 -8.48 -5.98
C LEU A 84 3.37 -9.13 -5.00
N ALA A 85 3.69 -10.33 -4.49
CA ALA A 85 2.84 -11.01 -3.53
C ALA A 85 2.67 -10.21 -2.23
N ILE A 86 3.75 -9.59 -1.73
CA ILE A 86 3.68 -8.72 -0.55
C ILE A 86 2.78 -7.51 -0.82
N ALA A 87 2.96 -6.83 -1.95
CA ALA A 87 2.17 -5.66 -2.33
C ALA A 87 0.68 -6.01 -2.55
N GLU A 88 0.38 -7.18 -3.12
CA GLU A 88 -0.99 -7.68 -3.28
C GLU A 88 -1.66 -8.00 -1.93
N VAL A 89 -0.92 -8.60 -0.99
CA VAL A 89 -1.41 -8.84 0.37
C VAL A 89 -1.64 -7.52 1.11
N GLU A 90 -0.75 -6.55 0.96
CA GLU A 90 -0.88 -5.23 1.58
C GLU A 90 -2.10 -4.49 1.03
N LEU A 91 -2.25 -4.43 -0.30
CA LEU A 91 -3.42 -3.84 -0.95
C LEU A 91 -4.74 -4.51 -0.53
N ALA A 92 -4.74 -5.84 -0.36
CA ALA A 92 -5.92 -6.57 0.09
C ALA A 92 -6.36 -6.23 1.52
N ARG A 93 -5.50 -5.62 2.36
CA ARG A 93 -5.87 -5.16 3.70
C ARG A 93 -6.64 -3.84 3.70
N PHE A 94 -6.58 -3.10 2.60
CA PHE A 94 -7.27 -1.82 2.42
C PHE A 94 -8.54 -1.94 1.56
N LYS A 95 -8.89 -3.16 1.11
CA LYS A 95 -10.13 -3.48 0.38
C LYS A 95 -11.12 -4.19 1.29
#